data_AF-A0A930WRB0-F1
#
_entry.id   AF-A0A930WRB0-F1
#
_cell.length_a   1.000
_cell.length_b   1.000
_cell.length_c   1.000
_cell.angle_alpha   90.00
_cell.angle_beta   90.00
_cell.angle_gamma   90.00
#
_symmetry.space_group_name_H-M   'P 1'
#
loop_
_entity.id
_entity.type
_entity.pdbx_description
1 polymer ?
#
loop_
_entity_poly.entity_id
_entity_poly.type
_entity_poly.pdbx_seq_one_letter_code
_entity_poly.pdbx_strand_id
1 'polypeptide(L)'
;MTENRNHGFRIRFYFGLILIIAACVVGFFNFQKPDAKKIYEDGKALPFSSSNDDKESALKITDISKEPVIEVDKGKTYIYIVEYEKAGTSKGKEPGYIGLELTKEDAAKLVAKADTMQDNPEYVYGTIIYSYRNKHAIQNYSDLITQAFKNYNLLQAGADTQFYFSQTEASSAKKGGLMVAAGLTLAGLVFIGLAFLKRKKVGAAYDEMYAAYPELRGNLDLLRTNATYADDETYVYIYKNHFFTTWSGLEVYDLTKAKRVYHYQLSHKRYGITTNIESFLIFLSDDRSYKGKKKKIEIKNVGEETDDFLQPFFRAVAQEFPDTAVGYENNRPF
;
A
#
# COMPACT_ATOMS: atom_id res chain seq x y z
N MET A 1 8.80 -7.12 -36.92
CA MET A 1 8.51 -7.38 -35.51
C MET A 1 9.81 -7.73 -34.80
N THR A 2 10.06 -7.14 -33.63
CA THR A 2 11.26 -7.44 -32.82
C THR A 2 10.89 -8.26 -31.57
N GLU A 3 11.82 -9.11 -31.12
CA GLU A 3 11.60 -9.90 -29.92
C GLU A 3 11.60 -8.99 -28.69
N ASN A 4 10.51 -9.02 -27.91
CA ASN A 4 10.38 -8.24 -26.69
C ASN A 4 9.83 -9.09 -25.54
N ARG A 5 10.67 -9.97 -24.99
CA ARG A 5 10.34 -10.78 -23.80
C ARG A 5 9.98 -9.94 -22.56
N ASN A 6 10.34 -8.66 -22.56
CA ASN A 6 10.09 -7.74 -21.44
C ASN A 6 8.82 -6.89 -21.63
N HIS A 7 7.99 -7.20 -22.63
CA HIS A 7 6.73 -6.49 -22.84
C HIS A 7 5.82 -6.60 -21.60
N GLY A 8 5.39 -5.45 -21.06
CA GLY A 8 4.61 -5.38 -19.82
C GLY A 8 5.37 -5.73 -18.53
N PHE A 9 6.64 -6.17 -18.59
CA PHE A 9 7.47 -6.41 -17.40
C PHE A 9 7.86 -5.08 -16.74
N ARG A 10 8.44 -4.16 -17.52
CA ARG A 10 9.04 -2.91 -17.00
C ARG A 10 8.05 -2.08 -16.20
N ILE A 11 6.84 -1.88 -16.72
CA ILE A 11 5.79 -1.08 -16.06
C ILE A 11 5.46 -1.66 -14.68
N ARG A 12 5.19 -2.96 -14.60
CA ARG A 12 4.84 -3.63 -13.34
C ARG A 12 6.02 -3.66 -12.36
N PHE A 13 7.22 -3.92 -12.87
CA PHE A 13 8.43 -3.97 -12.06
C PHE A 13 8.75 -2.61 -11.43
N TYR A 14 8.79 -1.54 -12.22
CA TYR A 14 9.10 -0.20 -11.70
C TYR A 14 8.00 0.33 -10.80
N PHE A 15 6.73 0.05 -11.10
CA PHE A 15 5.63 0.39 -10.20
C PHE A 15 5.80 -0.30 -8.84
N GLY A 16 6.11 -1.59 -8.84
CA GLY A 16 6.40 -2.33 -7.61
C GLY A 16 7.61 -1.77 -6.84
N LEU A 17 8.69 -1.40 -7.53
CA LEU A 17 9.87 -0.78 -6.93
C LEU A 17 9.54 0.56 -6.25
N ILE A 18 8.75 1.41 -6.91
CA ILE A 18 8.32 2.70 -6.37
C ILE A 18 7.55 2.51 -5.06
N LEU A 19 6.66 1.52 -4.98
CA LEU A 19 5.91 1.22 -3.75
C LEU A 19 6.84 0.78 -2.61
N ILE A 20 7.85 -0.04 -2.90
CA ILE A 20 8.85 -0.45 -1.89
C ILE A 20 9.68 0.75 -1.41
N ILE A 21 10.12 1.61 -2.33
CA ILE A 21 10.87 2.83 -1.96
C ILE A 21 10.00 3.73 -1.08
N ALA A 22 8.73 3.95 -1.43
CA ALA A 22 7.80 4.71 -0.61
C ALA A 22 7.61 4.07 0.78
N ALA A 23 7.49 2.74 0.86
CA ALA A 23 7.42 2.01 2.13
C ALA A 23 8.68 2.23 2.99
N CYS A 24 9.87 2.18 2.39
CA CYS A 24 11.13 2.45 3.08
C CYS A 24 11.19 3.88 3.63
N VAL A 25 10.75 4.88 2.86
CA VAL A 25 10.71 6.28 3.30
C VAL A 25 9.75 6.46 4.46
N VAL A 26 8.52 5.94 4.36
CA VAL A 26 7.53 5.99 5.45
C VAL A 26 8.07 5.27 6.69
N GLY A 27 8.60 4.06 6.52
CA GLY A 27 9.20 3.30 7.61
C GLY A 27 10.33 4.07 8.29
N PHE A 28 11.26 4.63 7.53
CA PHE A 28 12.38 5.39 8.05
C PHE A 28 11.94 6.58 8.93
N PHE A 29 10.99 7.39 8.46
CA PHE A 29 10.46 8.51 9.25
C PHE A 29 9.74 8.04 10.52
N ASN A 30 9.06 6.90 10.49
CA ASN A 30 8.37 6.36 11.67
C ASN A 30 9.32 5.66 12.67
N PHE A 31 10.46 5.14 12.20
CA PHE A 31 11.50 4.58 13.07
C PHE A 31 12.39 5.63 13.73
N GLN A 32 12.50 6.82 13.15
CA GLN A 32 13.18 7.92 13.83
C GLN A 32 12.42 8.27 15.11
N LYS A 33 13.11 8.14 16.25
CA LYS A 33 12.65 8.74 17.51
C LYS A 33 13.15 10.19 17.52
N PRO A 34 12.25 11.17 17.60
CA PRO A 34 12.65 12.56 17.79
C PRO A 34 13.48 12.68 19.06
N ASP A 35 14.59 13.40 18.96
CA ASP A 35 15.47 13.68 20.09
C ASP A 35 14.83 14.77 20.95
N ALA A 36 14.13 14.35 22.00
CA ALA A 36 13.43 15.25 22.93
C ALA A 36 14.37 16.30 23.52
N LYS A 37 15.60 15.91 23.86
CA LYS A 37 16.60 16.80 24.43
C LYS A 37 16.97 17.88 23.43
N LYS A 38 17.29 17.50 22.19
CA LYS A 38 17.59 18.46 21.13
C LYS A 38 16.43 19.40 20.84
N ILE A 39 15.18 18.90 20.79
CA ILE A 39 13.99 19.75 20.58
C ILE A 39 13.86 20.79 21.69
N TYR A 40 14.05 20.38 22.94
CA TYR A 40 13.96 21.29 24.08
C TYR A 40 15.11 22.31 24.10
N GLU A 41 16.35 21.86 23.92
CA GLU A 41 17.55 22.70 23.93
C GLU A 41 17.60 23.68 22.74
N ASP A 42 17.06 23.30 21.57
CA ASP A 42 16.89 24.19 20.41
C ASP A 42 15.79 25.26 20.62
N GLY A 43 15.09 25.26 21.76
CA GLY A 43 13.98 26.18 22.05
C GLY A 43 12.72 25.92 21.23
N LYS A 44 12.57 24.70 20.69
CA LYS A 44 11.42 24.28 19.85
C LYS A 44 10.31 23.59 20.65
N ALA A 45 10.51 23.38 21.95
CA ALA A 45 9.46 22.91 22.84
C ALA A 45 8.30 23.92 22.85
N LEU A 46 7.08 23.40 22.68
CA LEU A 46 5.85 24.16 22.59
C LEU A 46 5.27 24.33 24.00
N PRO A 47 4.75 25.52 24.35
CA PRO A 47 4.05 25.71 25.60
C PRO A 47 2.68 25.00 25.58
N PHE A 48 2.19 24.63 26.75
CA PHE A 48 0.82 24.14 26.94
C PHE A 48 -0.17 25.28 26.67
N SER A 49 -0.89 25.15 25.55
CA SER A 49 -1.90 26.11 25.13
C SER A 49 -2.93 25.42 24.23
N SER A 50 -4.15 25.95 24.17
CA SER A 50 -5.21 25.37 23.34
C SER A 50 -4.90 25.43 21.84
N SER A 51 -3.99 26.31 21.40
CA SER A 51 -3.53 26.36 20.01
C SER A 51 -2.49 25.29 19.66
N ASN A 52 -1.97 24.60 20.67
CA ASN A 52 -1.02 23.50 20.56
C ASN A 52 -1.62 22.13 20.92
N ASP A 53 -2.95 22.05 21.08
CA ASP A 53 -3.65 20.77 21.20
C ASP A 53 -3.34 19.87 19.99
N ASP A 54 -3.10 18.59 20.26
CA ASP A 54 -2.71 17.54 19.31
C ASP A 54 -1.35 17.76 18.61
N LYS A 55 -0.52 18.69 19.11
CA LYS A 55 0.84 18.90 18.59
C LYS A 55 1.88 18.14 19.41
N GLU A 56 2.84 17.58 18.69
CA GLU A 56 4.01 16.93 19.27
C GLU A 56 5.02 17.96 19.81
N SER A 57 5.64 17.64 20.94
CA SER A 57 6.63 18.48 21.59
C SER A 57 7.61 17.70 22.47
N ALA A 58 8.44 18.41 23.23
CA ALA A 58 9.35 17.85 24.20
C ALA A 58 9.13 18.46 25.59
N LEU A 59 9.29 17.64 26.62
CA LEU A 59 9.16 18.02 28.02
C LEU A 59 10.44 17.64 28.76
N LYS A 60 11.01 18.60 29.50
CA LYS A 60 12.14 18.37 30.41
C LYS A 60 11.59 18.12 31.81
N ILE A 61 11.72 16.89 32.28
CA ILE A 61 11.18 16.40 33.55
C ILE A 61 12.29 16.40 34.61
N THR A 62 11.97 16.96 35.77
CA THR A 62 12.87 17.06 36.93
C THR A 62 12.44 16.16 38.09
N ASP A 63 11.19 15.68 38.09
CA ASP A 63 10.70 14.68 39.04
C ASP A 63 9.46 13.94 38.49
N ILE A 64 9.18 12.75 39.02
CA ILE A 64 8.02 11.91 38.66
C ILE A 64 7.47 11.16 39.88
N SER A 65 6.13 11.08 39.99
CA SER A 65 5.47 10.27 41.01
C SER A 65 5.87 8.79 40.90
N LYS A 66 6.10 8.11 42.02
CA LYS A 66 6.47 6.68 42.02
C LYS A 66 5.32 5.77 41.58
N GLU A 67 4.09 6.16 41.90
CA GLU A 67 2.86 5.47 41.54
C GLU A 67 2.03 6.30 40.56
N PRO A 68 1.23 5.66 39.69
CA PRO A 68 0.29 6.35 38.83
C PRO A 68 -0.86 6.94 39.64
N VAL A 69 -1.39 8.08 39.17
CA VAL A 69 -2.53 8.78 39.80
C VAL A 69 -3.86 8.53 39.08
N ILE A 70 -3.82 8.09 37.82
CA ILE A 70 -5.01 7.74 37.03
C ILE A 70 -4.69 6.50 36.19
N GLU A 71 -5.61 5.53 36.18
CA GLU A 71 -5.61 4.40 35.25
C GLU A 71 -6.46 4.75 34.01
N VAL A 72 -5.94 4.50 32.82
CA VAL A 72 -6.58 4.85 31.54
C VAL A 72 -6.83 3.58 30.71
N ASP A 73 -7.98 3.53 30.04
CA ASP A 73 -8.36 2.45 29.11
C ASP A 73 -8.27 1.03 29.71
N LYS A 74 -8.70 0.85 30.96
CA LYS A 74 -8.61 -0.44 31.71
C LYS A 74 -7.17 -0.93 31.85
N GLY A 75 -6.26 -0.01 32.17
CA GLY A 75 -4.87 -0.32 32.53
C GLY A 75 -3.92 -0.46 31.34
N LYS A 76 -4.33 0.03 30.16
CA LYS A 76 -3.43 0.10 28.99
C LYS A 76 -2.38 1.19 29.17
N THR A 77 -2.81 2.35 29.67
CA THR A 77 -1.94 3.50 29.95
C THR A 77 -2.29 4.08 31.30
N TYR A 78 -1.40 4.91 31.83
CA TYR A 78 -1.50 5.47 33.18
C TYR A 78 -1.00 6.91 33.16
N ILE A 79 -1.58 7.75 34.01
CA ILE A 79 -1.10 9.11 34.26
C ILE A 79 -0.21 9.10 35.49
N TYR A 80 0.98 9.66 35.36
CA TYR A 80 1.88 10.01 36.44
C TYR A 80 1.92 11.52 36.60
N ILE A 81 2.17 12.01 37.81
CA ILE A 81 2.46 13.44 38.00
C ILE A 81 3.95 13.63 37.73
N VAL A 82 4.27 14.63 36.91
CA VAL A 82 5.66 15.04 36.68
C VAL A 82 5.87 16.50 37.03
N GLU A 83 7.02 16.78 37.62
CA GLU A 83 7.58 18.11 37.71
C GLU A 83 8.36 18.40 36.41
N TYR A 84 8.13 19.55 35.81
CA TYR A 84 8.80 19.93 34.57
C TYR A 84 9.28 21.38 34.57
N GLU A 85 10.37 21.62 33.82
CA GLU A 85 10.92 22.95 33.60
C GLU A 85 10.15 23.65 32.48
N LYS A 86 9.61 24.85 32.75
CA LYS A 86 8.90 25.65 31.73
C LYS A 86 9.91 26.25 30.75
N ALA A 87 9.74 25.97 29.45
CA ALA A 87 10.62 26.50 28.39
C ALA A 87 10.75 28.03 28.46
N GLY A 88 11.98 28.54 28.33
CA GLY A 88 12.28 29.98 28.39
C GLY A 88 12.33 30.59 29.80
N THR A 89 12.28 29.77 30.85
CA THR A 89 12.51 30.23 32.22
C THR A 89 13.96 29.99 32.63
N SER A 90 14.62 31.03 33.18
CA SER A 90 15.96 30.89 33.75
C SER A 90 15.94 29.94 34.95
N LYS A 91 17.08 29.31 35.26
CA LYS A 91 17.28 28.60 36.53
C LYS A 91 16.76 29.46 37.69
N GLY A 92 15.70 29.01 38.36
CA GLY A 92 15.13 29.68 39.53
C GLY A 92 13.66 30.15 39.44
N LYS A 93 12.91 29.84 38.38
CA LYS A 93 11.43 29.98 38.40
C LYS A 93 10.75 28.71 38.89
N GLU A 94 9.56 28.90 39.46
CA GLU A 94 8.73 27.81 40.00
C GLU A 94 8.48 26.72 38.94
N PRO A 95 8.64 25.44 39.32
CA PRO A 95 8.38 24.32 38.43
C PRO A 95 6.92 24.31 37.97
N GLY A 96 6.64 23.65 36.85
CA GLY A 96 5.29 23.26 36.48
C GLY A 96 5.01 21.82 36.90
N TYR A 97 3.75 21.51 37.19
CA TYR A 97 3.31 20.13 37.40
C TYR A 97 2.24 19.77 36.37
N ILE A 98 2.36 18.60 35.76
CA ILE A 98 1.41 18.13 34.75
C ILE A 98 1.22 16.61 34.82
N GLY A 99 0.09 16.13 34.33
CA GLY A 99 -0.09 14.71 34.04
C GLY A 99 0.73 14.27 32.83
N LEU A 100 1.46 13.16 32.98
CA LEU A 100 2.19 12.48 31.92
C LEU A 100 1.57 11.09 31.68
N GLU A 101 1.02 10.88 30.48
CA GLU A 101 0.43 9.60 30.07
C GLU A 101 1.46 8.66 29.45
N LEU A 102 1.61 7.47 30.03
CA LEU A 102 2.62 6.47 29.67
C LEU A 102 2.07 5.06 29.71
N THR A 103 2.77 4.13 29.03
CA THR A 103 2.62 2.70 29.31
C THR A 103 3.30 2.34 30.63
N LYS A 104 2.90 1.22 31.26
CA LYS A 104 3.54 0.73 32.49
C LYS A 104 5.04 0.47 32.31
N GLU A 105 5.45 -0.03 31.15
CA GLU A 105 6.86 -0.33 30.83
C GLU A 105 7.71 0.93 30.71
N ASP A 106 7.19 1.98 30.07
CA ASP A 106 7.92 3.25 29.92
C ASP A 106 7.93 4.06 31.22
N ALA A 107 6.83 4.01 31.99
CA ALA A 107 6.78 4.58 33.33
C ALA A 107 7.82 3.95 34.26
N ALA A 108 7.97 2.62 34.26
CA ALA A 108 8.98 1.94 35.09
C ALA A 108 10.41 2.43 34.81
N LYS A 109 10.74 2.75 33.54
CA LYS A 109 12.06 3.28 33.17
C LYS A 109 12.30 4.70 33.69
N LEU A 110 11.27 5.54 33.70
CA LEU A 110 11.35 6.90 34.23
C LEU A 110 11.37 6.89 35.76
N VAL A 111 10.46 6.15 36.41
CA VAL A 111 10.40 6.03 37.87
C VAL A 111 11.69 5.49 38.47
N ALA A 112 12.36 4.54 37.79
CA ALA A 112 13.67 4.02 38.22
C ALA A 112 14.77 5.10 38.31
N LYS A 113 14.59 6.26 37.67
CA LYS A 113 15.54 7.38 37.70
C LYS A 113 15.09 8.54 38.59
N ALA A 114 13.89 8.48 39.17
CA ALA A 114 13.25 9.59 39.89
C ALA A 114 14.18 10.22 40.94
N ASP A 115 14.86 9.39 41.75
CA ASP A 115 15.74 9.86 42.83
C ASP A 115 16.98 10.64 42.33
N THR A 116 17.27 10.63 41.03
CA THR A 116 18.41 11.36 40.41
C THR A 116 17.97 12.47 39.44
N MET A 117 16.66 12.65 39.18
CA MET A 117 16.17 13.55 38.14
C MET A 117 16.38 15.04 38.45
N GLN A 118 16.51 15.41 39.73
CA GLN A 118 16.81 16.80 40.09
C GLN A 118 18.17 17.26 39.56
N ASP A 119 19.19 16.39 39.64
CA ASP A 119 20.53 16.66 39.13
C ASP A 119 20.70 16.27 37.65
N ASN A 120 19.98 15.24 37.21
CA ASN A 120 20.02 14.72 35.84
C ASN A 120 18.60 14.61 35.25
N PRO A 121 18.02 15.72 34.78
CA PRO A 121 16.66 15.74 34.25
C PRO A 121 16.52 14.89 32.99
N GLU A 122 15.35 14.28 32.83
CA GLU A 122 15.02 13.45 31.68
C GLU A 122 14.21 14.25 30.65
N TYR A 123 14.43 13.96 29.37
CA TYR A 123 13.70 14.61 28.28
C TYR A 123 12.77 13.59 27.62
N VAL A 124 11.49 13.92 27.57
CA VAL A 124 10.48 13.05 26.94
C VAL A 124 9.84 13.75 25.75
N TYR A 125 9.53 12.96 24.72
CA TYR A 125 8.82 13.41 23.54
C TYR A 125 7.40 12.84 23.55
N GLY A 126 6.42 13.67 23.21
CA GLY A 126 5.01 13.31 23.28
C GLY A 126 4.11 14.41 22.73
N THR A 127 2.80 14.22 22.87
CA THR A 127 1.76 15.09 22.35
C THR A 127 1.11 15.90 23.47
N ILE A 128 0.85 17.18 23.22
CA ILE A 128 0.08 18.05 24.12
C ILE A 128 -1.41 17.78 23.89
N ILE A 129 -2.13 17.39 24.95
CA ILE A 129 -3.56 17.10 24.86
C ILE A 129 -4.35 18.08 25.70
N TYR A 130 -5.29 18.81 25.07
CA TYR A 130 -6.25 19.65 25.76
C TYR A 130 -7.51 18.86 26.09
N SER A 131 -7.71 18.57 27.38
CA SER A 131 -8.74 17.63 27.86
C SER A 131 -10.19 18.00 27.51
N TYR A 132 -10.47 19.28 27.24
CA TYR A 132 -11.83 19.75 26.97
C TYR A 132 -12.25 19.68 25.49
N ARG A 133 -11.30 19.61 24.54
CA ARG A 133 -11.61 19.64 23.10
C ARG A 133 -11.08 18.45 22.33
N ASN A 134 -9.98 17.84 22.79
CA ASN A 134 -9.39 16.74 22.05
C ASN A 134 -10.32 15.52 22.07
N LYS A 135 -10.67 15.00 20.89
CA LYS A 135 -11.54 13.82 20.73
C LYS A 135 -10.96 12.54 21.35
N HIS A 136 -9.65 12.51 21.57
CA HIS A 136 -8.91 11.40 22.17
C HIS A 136 -8.56 11.69 23.64
N ALA A 137 -9.06 12.80 24.21
CA ALA A 137 -8.83 13.12 25.61
C ALA A 137 -9.39 12.05 26.55
N ILE A 138 -8.67 11.80 27.63
CA ILE A 138 -9.17 11.00 28.76
C ILE A 138 -10.44 11.67 29.30
N GLN A 139 -11.52 10.89 29.35
CA GLN A 139 -12.81 11.37 29.84
C GLN A 139 -12.68 11.80 31.31
N ASN A 140 -13.21 12.99 31.63
CA ASN A 140 -13.14 13.60 32.96
C ASN A 140 -11.71 13.80 33.50
N TYR A 141 -10.71 13.90 32.61
CA TYR A 141 -9.32 14.12 33.01
C TYR A 141 -9.15 15.28 33.99
N SER A 142 -9.76 16.43 33.69
CA SER A 142 -9.58 17.64 34.49
C SER A 142 -10.03 17.44 35.95
N ASP A 143 -11.14 16.74 36.16
CA ASP A 143 -11.63 16.44 37.50
C ASP A 143 -10.71 15.45 38.23
N LEU A 144 -10.32 14.37 37.55
CA LEU A 144 -9.45 13.33 38.10
C LEU A 144 -8.08 13.88 38.50
N ILE A 145 -7.44 14.65 37.62
CA ILE A 145 -6.11 15.21 37.90
C ILE A 145 -6.18 16.33 38.94
N THR A 146 -7.25 17.12 38.98
CA THR A 146 -7.45 18.13 40.02
C THR A 146 -7.51 17.48 41.40
N GLN A 147 -8.22 16.35 41.51
CA GLN A 147 -8.25 15.58 42.76
C GLN A 147 -6.87 15.00 43.10
N ALA A 148 -6.14 14.49 42.13
CA ALA A 148 -4.78 14.02 42.33
C ALA A 148 -3.87 15.15 42.84
N PHE A 149 -3.81 16.30 42.17
CA PHE A 149 -3.00 17.43 42.62
C PHE A 149 -3.40 17.96 43.99
N LYS A 150 -4.69 17.90 44.35
CA LYS A 150 -5.14 18.24 45.71
C LYS A 150 -4.52 17.30 46.75
N ASN A 151 -4.50 15.99 46.48
CA ASN A 151 -3.92 15.00 47.39
C ASN A 151 -2.40 15.16 47.56
N TYR A 152 -1.72 15.68 46.54
CA TYR A 152 -0.27 15.98 46.57
C TYR A 152 0.05 17.42 46.99
N ASN A 153 -0.94 18.25 47.34
CA ASN A 153 -0.78 19.68 47.65
C ASN A 153 -0.15 20.54 46.53
N LEU A 154 -0.36 20.16 45.26
CA LEU A 154 0.28 20.80 44.10
C LEU A 154 -0.60 21.87 43.42
N LEU A 155 -1.87 22.01 43.80
CA LEU A 155 -2.80 22.96 43.14
C LEU A 155 -2.32 24.43 43.19
N GLN A 156 -1.64 24.81 44.26
CA GLN A 156 -1.09 26.17 44.40
C GLN A 156 0.33 26.31 43.86
N ALA A 157 0.93 25.22 43.36
CA ALA A 157 2.32 25.15 42.92
C ALA A 157 2.46 25.17 41.38
N GLY A 158 1.47 25.74 40.66
CA GLY A 158 1.52 25.86 39.21
C GLY A 158 1.19 24.56 38.46
N ALA A 159 0.32 23.72 39.03
CA ALA A 159 -0.19 22.51 38.39
C ALA A 159 -1.19 22.81 37.26
N ASP A 160 -1.07 22.11 36.13
CA ASP A 160 -1.97 22.22 34.99
C ASP A 160 -3.04 21.13 35.02
N THR A 161 -4.30 21.53 35.21
CA THR A 161 -5.45 20.63 35.26
C THR A 161 -6.19 20.50 33.93
N GLN A 162 -5.81 21.27 32.92
CA GLN A 162 -6.51 21.31 31.64
C GLN A 162 -5.77 20.53 30.55
N PHE A 163 -4.45 20.45 30.66
CA PHE A 163 -3.59 19.74 29.72
C PHE A 163 -2.95 18.51 30.36
N TYR A 164 -2.62 17.54 29.53
CA TYR A 164 -1.64 16.50 29.84
C TYR A 164 -0.70 16.29 28.67
N PHE A 165 0.43 15.65 28.96
CA PHE A 165 1.42 15.27 27.96
C PHE A 165 1.34 13.75 27.73
N SER A 166 1.20 13.32 26.48
CA SER A 166 0.98 11.90 26.16
C SER A 166 2.11 11.33 25.29
N GLN A 167 2.79 10.28 25.75
CA GLN A 167 3.74 9.53 24.90
C GLN A 167 3.05 8.47 24.03
N THR A 168 1.79 8.16 24.31
CA THR A 168 1.05 7.04 23.72
C THR A 168 0.36 7.43 22.41
N GLU A 169 -0.04 8.70 22.25
CA GLU A 169 -0.55 9.26 21.00
C GLU A 169 0.53 9.31 19.89
N ALA A 170 1.71 9.85 20.20
CA ALA A 170 2.87 9.85 19.30
C ALA A 170 3.29 8.40 18.91
N SER A 171 3.09 7.43 19.79
CA SER A 171 3.33 6.00 19.52
C SER A 171 2.27 5.39 18.59
N SER A 172 1.01 5.81 18.70
CA SER A 172 -0.10 5.32 17.87
C SER A 172 -0.03 5.81 16.43
N ALA A 173 0.34 7.08 16.21
CA ALA A 173 0.60 7.61 14.86
C ALA A 173 1.71 6.83 14.16
N LYS A 174 2.80 6.49 14.89
CA LYS A 174 3.90 5.67 14.37
C LYS A 174 3.46 4.26 13.99
N LYS A 175 2.61 3.63 14.80
CA LYS A 175 2.03 2.32 14.45
C LYS A 175 1.20 2.39 13.16
N GLY A 176 0.40 3.45 12.99
CA GLY A 176 -0.34 3.69 11.75
C GLY A 176 0.58 3.82 10.53
N GLY A 177 1.65 4.61 10.64
CA GLY A 177 2.66 4.74 9.59
C GLY A 177 3.36 3.42 9.23
N LEU A 178 3.68 2.59 10.23
CA LEU A 178 4.26 1.26 10.01
C LEU A 178 3.28 0.30 9.30
N MET A 179 1.98 0.35 9.61
CA MET A 179 0.97 -0.45 8.89
C MET A 179 0.87 -0.02 7.42
N VAL A 180 0.91 1.29 7.14
CA VAL A 180 0.95 1.80 5.76
C VAL A 180 2.21 1.31 5.04
N ALA A 181 3.38 1.38 5.68
CA ALA A 181 4.62 0.86 5.11
C ALA A 181 4.51 -0.63 4.79
N ALA A 182 3.99 -1.45 5.71
CA ALA A 182 3.78 -2.88 5.49
C ALA A 182 2.84 -3.17 4.32
N GLY A 183 1.72 -2.43 4.21
CA GLY A 183 0.79 -2.54 3.10
C GLY A 183 1.43 -2.20 1.75
N LEU A 184 2.21 -1.12 1.70
CA LEU A 184 2.96 -0.72 0.50
C LEU A 184 4.01 -1.76 0.10
N THR A 185 4.74 -2.33 1.07
CA THR A 185 5.72 -3.41 0.80
C THR A 185 5.04 -4.62 0.19
N LEU A 186 3.92 -5.08 0.77
CA LEU A 186 3.19 -6.23 0.25
C LEU A 186 2.68 -5.99 -1.17
N ALA A 187 2.07 -4.83 -1.42
CA ALA A 187 1.62 -4.44 -2.76
C ALA A 187 2.79 -4.39 -3.75
N GLY A 188 3.91 -3.80 -3.37
CA GLY A 188 5.13 -3.73 -4.19
C GLY A 188 5.65 -5.11 -4.60
N LEU A 189 5.74 -6.05 -3.67
CA LEU A 189 6.15 -7.44 -3.93
C LEU A 189 5.18 -8.16 -4.88
N VAL A 190 3.86 -7.94 -4.74
CA VAL A 190 2.86 -8.50 -5.65
C VAL A 190 3.10 -8.01 -7.08
N PHE A 191 3.32 -6.71 -7.28
CA PHE A 191 3.59 -6.15 -8.62
C PHE A 191 4.89 -6.67 -9.23
N ILE A 192 5.95 -6.83 -8.43
CA ILE A 192 7.20 -7.43 -8.89
C ILE A 192 6.97 -8.90 -9.30
N GLY A 193 6.27 -9.68 -8.47
CA GLY A 193 5.91 -11.06 -8.79
C GLY A 193 5.12 -11.17 -10.09
N LEU A 194 4.10 -10.33 -10.26
CA LEU A 194 3.31 -10.24 -11.49
C LEU A 194 4.15 -9.85 -12.72
N ALA A 195 5.16 -8.99 -12.55
CA ALA A 195 6.10 -8.65 -13.62
C ALA A 195 6.85 -9.89 -14.10
N PHE A 196 7.47 -10.65 -13.20
CA PHE A 196 8.18 -11.89 -13.54
C PHE A 196 7.26 -12.94 -14.16
N LEU A 197 6.02 -13.07 -13.66
CA LEU A 197 5.02 -13.96 -14.27
C LEU A 197 4.67 -13.54 -15.71
N LYS A 198 4.50 -12.24 -15.99
CA LYS A 198 4.26 -11.76 -17.37
C LYS A 198 5.47 -12.02 -18.26
N ARG A 199 6.70 -11.72 -17.81
CA ARG A 199 7.93 -12.03 -18.56
C ARG A 199 8.06 -13.52 -18.87
N LYS A 200 7.76 -14.39 -17.88
CA LYS A 200 7.76 -15.84 -18.08
C LYS A 200 6.72 -16.28 -19.12
N LYS A 201 5.50 -15.73 -19.07
CA LYS A 201 4.45 -16.05 -20.05
C LYS A 201 4.82 -15.60 -21.47
N VAL A 202 5.31 -14.37 -21.63
CA VAL A 202 5.73 -13.85 -22.94
C VAL A 202 6.93 -14.64 -23.47
N GLY A 203 7.91 -14.97 -22.60
CA GLY A 203 9.04 -15.82 -22.97
C GLY A 203 8.60 -17.20 -23.46
N ALA A 204 7.68 -17.85 -22.74
CA ALA A 204 7.13 -19.14 -23.15
C ALA A 204 6.40 -19.07 -24.50
N ALA A 205 5.72 -17.97 -24.81
CA ALA A 205 5.07 -17.77 -26.11
C ALA A 205 6.09 -17.69 -27.26
N TYR A 206 7.21 -16.98 -27.07
CA TYR A 206 8.32 -16.98 -28.03
C TYR A 206 8.93 -18.38 -28.18
N ASP A 207 9.19 -19.06 -27.07
CA ASP A 207 9.78 -20.39 -27.07
C ASP A 207 8.87 -21.42 -27.77
N GLU A 208 7.54 -21.32 -27.60
CA GLU A 208 6.53 -22.12 -28.31
C GLU A 208 6.58 -21.88 -29.83
N MET A 209 6.55 -20.62 -30.28
CA MET A 209 6.65 -20.28 -31.70
C MET A 209 7.98 -20.73 -32.32
N TYR A 210 9.09 -20.59 -31.60
CA TYR A 210 10.42 -21.03 -32.07
C TYR A 210 10.61 -22.55 -32.06
N ALA A 211 9.84 -23.28 -31.26
CA ALA A 211 9.82 -24.74 -31.28
C ALA A 211 8.99 -25.26 -32.45
N ALA A 212 7.83 -24.64 -32.72
CA ALA A 212 6.97 -25.00 -33.84
C ALA A 212 7.55 -24.56 -35.19
N TYR A 213 8.20 -23.40 -35.24
CA TYR A 213 8.68 -22.75 -36.47
C TYR A 213 10.10 -22.20 -36.27
N PRO A 214 11.14 -23.06 -36.41
CA PRO A 214 12.53 -22.67 -36.18
C PRO A 214 13.01 -21.51 -37.06
N GLU A 215 12.42 -21.31 -38.24
CA GLU A 215 12.72 -20.21 -39.16
C GLU A 215 12.44 -18.82 -38.59
N LEU A 216 11.62 -18.72 -37.55
CA LEU A 216 11.33 -17.45 -36.86
C LEU A 216 12.49 -16.97 -35.98
N ARG A 217 13.45 -17.85 -35.65
CA ARG A 217 14.61 -17.48 -34.83
C ARG A 217 15.50 -16.49 -35.57
N GLY A 218 15.56 -15.27 -35.04
CA GLY A 218 16.31 -14.17 -35.67
C GLY A 218 15.60 -13.50 -36.85
N ASN A 219 14.39 -13.94 -37.22
CA ASN A 219 13.58 -13.32 -38.26
C ASN A 219 12.08 -13.38 -37.95
N LEU A 220 11.65 -12.60 -36.95
CA LEU A 220 10.24 -12.49 -36.56
C LEU A 220 9.38 -11.73 -37.57
N ASP A 221 9.97 -11.10 -38.60
CA ASP A 221 9.19 -10.45 -39.66
C ASP A 221 8.34 -11.45 -40.45
N LEU A 222 8.80 -12.71 -40.52
CA LEU A 222 8.05 -13.81 -41.12
C LEU A 222 6.66 -14.01 -40.52
N LEU A 223 6.47 -13.67 -39.22
CA LEU A 223 5.16 -13.74 -38.57
C LEU A 223 4.13 -12.80 -39.21
N ARG A 224 4.57 -11.69 -39.80
CA ARG A 224 3.68 -10.74 -40.47
C ARG A 224 3.65 -10.97 -41.97
N THR A 225 4.79 -11.26 -42.60
CA THR A 225 4.87 -11.40 -44.07
C THR A 225 4.21 -12.68 -44.58
N ASN A 226 4.21 -13.73 -43.76
CA ASN A 226 3.72 -15.05 -44.15
C ASN A 226 2.57 -15.52 -43.25
N ALA A 227 1.86 -14.61 -42.59
CA ALA A 227 0.65 -14.92 -41.87
C ALA A 227 -0.47 -15.33 -42.85
N THR A 228 -1.20 -16.40 -42.53
CA THR A 228 -2.40 -16.77 -43.31
C THR A 228 -3.55 -15.80 -43.07
N TYR A 229 -3.57 -15.17 -41.89
CA TYR A 229 -4.47 -14.08 -41.55
C TYR A 229 -3.74 -13.03 -40.73
N ALA A 230 -3.93 -11.75 -41.05
CA ALA A 230 -3.36 -10.64 -40.32
C ALA A 230 -4.35 -9.47 -40.25
N ASP A 231 -4.62 -9.00 -39.03
CA ASP A 231 -5.36 -7.78 -38.76
C ASP A 231 -4.60 -6.90 -37.77
N ASP A 232 -4.11 -5.78 -38.27
CA ASP A 232 -3.37 -4.78 -37.48
C ASP A 232 -4.30 -3.90 -36.63
N GLU A 233 -5.62 -3.88 -36.89
CA GLU A 233 -6.57 -3.10 -36.10
C GLU A 233 -6.87 -3.75 -34.76
N THR A 234 -7.11 -5.07 -34.75
CA THR A 234 -7.33 -5.86 -33.53
C THR A 234 -6.06 -6.52 -32.97
N TYR A 235 -4.95 -6.46 -33.72
CA TYR A 235 -3.69 -7.18 -33.46
C TYR A 235 -3.89 -8.70 -33.38
N VAL A 236 -4.75 -9.25 -34.25
CA VAL A 236 -5.07 -10.68 -34.33
C VAL A 236 -4.43 -11.25 -35.58
N TYR A 237 -3.68 -12.35 -35.42
CA TYR A 237 -2.94 -12.96 -36.51
C TYR A 237 -3.00 -14.48 -36.44
N ILE A 238 -2.86 -15.13 -37.59
CA ILE A 238 -2.66 -16.57 -37.73
C ILE A 238 -1.39 -16.80 -38.54
N TYR A 239 -0.42 -17.49 -37.94
CA TYR A 239 0.78 -17.95 -38.62
C TYR A 239 0.79 -19.48 -38.62
N LYS A 240 0.52 -20.07 -39.80
CA LYS A 240 0.36 -21.51 -39.96
C LYS A 240 -0.68 -22.02 -38.95
N ASN A 241 -0.29 -22.93 -38.06
CA ASN A 241 -1.17 -23.53 -37.05
C ASN A 241 -1.40 -22.68 -35.79
N HIS A 242 -0.76 -21.51 -35.65
CA HIS A 242 -0.79 -20.75 -34.40
C HIS A 242 -1.52 -19.41 -34.57
N PHE A 243 -2.50 -19.17 -33.71
CA PHE A 243 -2.97 -17.83 -33.41
C PHE A 243 -1.90 -17.09 -32.60
N PHE A 244 -1.72 -15.80 -32.88
CA PHE A 244 -0.97 -14.93 -31.99
C PHE A 244 -1.52 -13.49 -31.96
N THR A 245 -1.20 -12.79 -30.88
CA THR A 245 -1.41 -11.34 -30.74
C THR A 245 -0.20 -10.69 -30.11
N THR A 246 -0.02 -9.40 -30.37
CA THR A 246 1.03 -8.56 -29.76
C THR A 246 0.49 -7.45 -28.87
N TRP A 247 -0.84 -7.32 -28.74
CA TRP A 247 -1.51 -6.23 -28.03
C TRP A 247 -0.99 -6.00 -26.60
N SER A 248 -0.96 -7.07 -25.79
CA SER A 248 -0.47 -7.01 -24.40
C SER A 248 0.93 -7.62 -24.23
N GLY A 249 1.65 -7.80 -25.35
CA GLY A 249 2.85 -8.64 -25.49
C GLY A 249 2.52 -9.90 -26.29
N LEU A 250 3.55 -10.64 -26.71
CA LEU A 250 3.32 -11.87 -27.48
C LEU A 250 2.55 -12.88 -26.63
N GLU A 251 1.36 -13.23 -27.11
CA GLU A 251 0.55 -14.35 -26.63
C GLU A 251 0.16 -15.21 -27.82
N VAL A 252 0.20 -16.53 -27.63
CA VAL A 252 0.05 -17.51 -28.71
C VAL A 252 -0.88 -18.63 -28.28
N TYR A 253 -1.49 -19.28 -29.27
CA TYR A 253 -2.31 -20.46 -29.09
C TYR A 253 -2.25 -21.35 -30.35
N ASP A 254 -1.99 -22.64 -30.18
CA ASP A 254 -2.04 -23.62 -31.27
C ASP A 254 -3.50 -23.96 -31.62
N LEU A 255 -3.96 -23.49 -32.78
CA LEU A 255 -5.34 -23.65 -33.25
C LEU A 255 -5.71 -25.11 -33.51
N THR A 256 -4.75 -25.99 -33.78
CA THR A 256 -5.03 -27.44 -33.96
C THR A 256 -5.54 -28.09 -32.67
N LYS A 257 -5.30 -27.44 -31.53
CA LYS A 257 -5.74 -27.88 -30.21
C LYS A 257 -7.02 -27.17 -29.75
N ALA A 258 -7.57 -26.24 -30.54
CA ALA A 258 -8.82 -25.58 -30.22
C ALA A 258 -10.00 -26.51 -30.53
N LYS A 259 -10.93 -26.63 -29.58
CA LYS A 259 -12.28 -27.12 -29.85
C LYS A 259 -13.22 -25.99 -30.21
N ARG A 260 -12.98 -24.81 -29.63
CA ARG A 260 -13.79 -23.63 -29.86
C ARG A 260 -12.96 -22.38 -29.68
N VAL A 261 -13.19 -21.37 -30.51
CA VAL A 261 -12.72 -20.00 -30.31
C VAL A 261 -13.90 -19.02 -30.40
N TYR A 262 -13.98 -18.07 -29.47
CA TYR A 262 -15.03 -17.06 -29.50
C TYR A 262 -14.57 -15.73 -28.89
N HIS A 263 -15.21 -14.64 -29.29
CA HIS A 263 -14.95 -13.32 -28.72
C HIS A 263 -15.76 -13.10 -27.45
N TYR A 264 -15.14 -12.51 -26.44
CA TYR A 264 -15.72 -12.18 -25.15
C TYR A 264 -15.35 -10.76 -24.76
N GLN A 265 -16.36 -9.94 -24.47
CA GLN A 265 -16.18 -8.57 -23.97
C GLN A 265 -16.45 -8.48 -22.48
N LEU A 266 -15.60 -7.74 -21.76
CA LEU A 266 -15.77 -7.43 -20.35
C LEU A 266 -15.99 -5.92 -20.19
N SER A 267 -17.19 -5.51 -19.80
CA SER A 267 -17.51 -4.11 -19.53
C SER A 267 -17.23 -3.75 -18.06
N HIS A 268 -16.41 -2.73 -17.84
CA HIS A 268 -16.18 -2.12 -16.55
C HIS A 268 -17.14 -0.95 -16.35
N LYS A 269 -17.94 -1.00 -15.29
CA LYS A 269 -18.89 0.07 -14.95
C LYS A 269 -18.42 0.83 -13.71
N ARG A 270 -18.48 2.16 -13.78
CA ARG A 270 -18.31 3.05 -12.63
C ARG A 270 -19.56 3.91 -12.48
N TYR A 271 -20.18 3.87 -11.30
CA TYR A 271 -21.44 4.58 -11.04
C TYR A 271 -22.55 4.30 -12.08
N GLY A 272 -22.65 3.05 -12.55
CA GLY A 272 -23.64 2.63 -13.55
C GLY A 272 -23.30 2.92 -15.01
N ILE A 273 -22.25 3.70 -15.29
CA ILE A 273 -21.80 4.04 -16.65
C ILE A 273 -20.64 3.13 -17.05
N THR A 274 -20.68 2.57 -18.26
CA THR A 274 -19.56 1.80 -18.82
C THR A 274 -18.39 2.74 -19.11
N THR A 275 -17.26 2.52 -18.44
CA THR A 275 -16.05 3.35 -18.58
C THR A 275 -14.99 2.72 -19.47
N ASN A 276 -14.98 1.39 -19.56
CA ASN A 276 -14.02 0.65 -20.39
C ASN A 276 -14.65 -0.69 -20.79
N ILE A 277 -14.32 -1.18 -21.98
CA ILE A 277 -14.66 -2.52 -22.45
C ILE A 277 -13.35 -3.19 -22.86
N GLU A 278 -13.04 -4.32 -22.25
CA GLU A 278 -11.90 -5.16 -22.64
C GLU A 278 -12.37 -6.28 -23.56
N SER A 279 -11.63 -6.55 -24.64
CA SER A 279 -11.95 -7.59 -25.61
C SER A 279 -10.98 -8.77 -25.50
N PHE A 280 -11.52 -9.98 -25.59
CA PHE A 280 -10.76 -11.21 -25.43
C PHE A 280 -11.16 -12.27 -26.44
N LEU A 281 -10.19 -13.03 -26.95
CA LEU A 281 -10.44 -14.32 -27.57
C LEU A 281 -10.33 -15.43 -26.53
N ILE A 282 -11.37 -16.24 -26.47
CA ILE A 282 -11.45 -17.42 -25.60
C ILE A 282 -11.25 -18.66 -26.43
N PHE A 283 -10.22 -19.43 -26.12
CA PHE A 283 -9.95 -20.74 -26.70
C PHE A 283 -10.32 -21.84 -25.72
N LEU A 284 -11.20 -22.74 -26.12
CA LEU A 284 -11.56 -23.93 -25.36
C LEU A 284 -10.81 -25.14 -25.91
N SER A 285 -10.31 -26.00 -25.02
CA SER A 285 -9.55 -27.20 -25.38
C SER A 285 -9.77 -28.32 -24.38
N ASP A 286 -9.61 -29.55 -24.87
CA ASP A 286 -9.45 -30.72 -24.01
C ASP A 286 -7.98 -31.13 -23.84
N ASP A 287 -7.04 -30.46 -24.54
CA ASP A 287 -5.61 -30.70 -24.40
C ASP A 287 -5.11 -30.22 -23.04
N ARG A 288 -4.52 -31.16 -22.28
CA ARG A 288 -3.96 -30.91 -20.95
C ARG A 288 -2.66 -30.10 -20.98
N SER A 289 -2.04 -29.90 -22.15
CA SER A 289 -0.87 -29.01 -22.31
C SER A 289 -1.23 -27.55 -22.04
N TYR A 290 -2.49 -27.15 -22.26
CA TYR A 290 -3.00 -25.86 -21.84
C TYR A 290 -3.57 -25.96 -20.41
N LYS A 291 -3.15 -25.03 -19.53
CA LYS A 291 -3.60 -25.00 -18.12
C LYS A 291 -5.09 -24.66 -18.06
N GLY A 292 -5.92 -25.71 -18.03
CA GLY A 292 -7.38 -25.63 -17.95
C GLY A 292 -8.05 -25.69 -19.32
N LYS A 293 -9.34 -26.04 -19.32
CA LYS A 293 -10.16 -26.17 -20.54
C LYS A 293 -10.41 -24.87 -21.30
N LYS A 294 -9.90 -23.74 -20.79
CA LYS A 294 -10.17 -22.39 -21.28
C LYS A 294 -8.91 -21.53 -21.17
N LYS A 295 -8.42 -21.04 -22.30
CA LYS A 295 -7.40 -19.99 -22.41
C LYS A 295 -8.09 -18.68 -22.80
N LYS A 296 -7.82 -17.62 -22.05
CA LYS A 296 -8.29 -16.26 -22.30
C LYS A 296 -7.11 -15.41 -22.75
N ILE A 297 -7.18 -14.84 -23.95
CA ILE A 297 -6.14 -13.97 -24.52
C ILE A 297 -6.78 -12.61 -24.85
N GLU A 298 -6.15 -11.53 -24.39
CA GLU A 298 -6.61 -10.16 -24.61
C GLU A 298 -6.21 -9.67 -26.00
N ILE A 299 -7.12 -8.97 -26.68
CA ILE A 299 -6.91 -8.36 -28.00
C ILE A 299 -7.27 -6.87 -27.93
N LYS A 300 -6.85 -6.08 -28.92
CA LYS A 300 -7.23 -4.67 -28.97
C LYS A 300 -8.72 -4.55 -29.24
N ASN A 301 -9.43 -3.84 -28.36
CA ASN A 301 -10.81 -3.44 -28.60
C ASN A 301 -10.82 -2.16 -29.45
N VAL A 302 -11.52 -2.20 -30.59
CA VAL A 302 -11.68 -1.05 -31.51
C VAL A 302 -13.07 -0.41 -31.42
N GLY A 303 -13.82 -0.72 -30.35
CA GLY A 303 -15.16 -0.20 -30.11
C GLY A 303 -16.25 -1.13 -30.62
N GLU A 304 -17.38 -0.55 -31.05
CA GLU A 304 -18.56 -1.29 -31.52
C GLU A 304 -18.24 -2.19 -32.72
N GLU A 305 -17.26 -1.82 -33.54
CA GLU A 305 -16.86 -2.54 -34.75
C GLU A 305 -15.96 -3.76 -34.46
N THR A 306 -15.58 -4.02 -33.20
CA THR A 306 -14.62 -5.10 -32.89
C THR A 306 -15.10 -6.46 -33.40
N ASP A 307 -16.39 -6.76 -33.32
CA ASP A 307 -16.94 -8.01 -33.85
C ASP A 307 -16.87 -8.10 -35.38
N ASP A 308 -17.01 -6.98 -36.09
CA ASP A 308 -16.91 -6.91 -37.54
C ASP A 308 -15.48 -7.18 -38.02
N PHE A 309 -14.49 -6.57 -37.34
CA PHE A 309 -13.07 -6.81 -37.60
C PHE A 309 -12.64 -8.26 -37.30
N LEU A 310 -13.32 -8.95 -36.38
CA LEU A 310 -13.06 -10.35 -36.07
C LEU A 310 -13.77 -11.34 -37.01
N GLN A 311 -14.74 -10.92 -37.84
CA GLN A 311 -15.40 -11.85 -38.77
C GLN A 311 -14.43 -12.54 -39.73
N PRO A 312 -13.48 -11.83 -40.38
CA PRO A 312 -12.47 -12.47 -41.22
C PRO A 312 -11.59 -13.48 -40.45
N PHE A 313 -11.24 -13.18 -39.19
CA PHE A 313 -10.50 -14.12 -38.33
C PHE A 313 -11.28 -15.42 -38.13
N PHE A 314 -12.54 -15.34 -37.72
CA PHE A 314 -13.37 -16.53 -37.49
C PHE A 314 -13.58 -17.35 -38.77
N ARG A 315 -13.70 -16.68 -39.93
CA ARG A 315 -13.77 -17.37 -41.24
C ARG A 315 -12.48 -18.11 -41.56
N ALA A 316 -11.32 -17.48 -41.35
CA ALA A 316 -10.02 -18.12 -41.56
C ALA A 316 -9.86 -19.36 -40.66
N VAL A 317 -10.24 -19.25 -39.37
CA VAL A 317 -10.20 -20.40 -38.45
C VAL A 317 -11.12 -21.53 -38.92
N ALA A 318 -12.36 -21.22 -39.31
CA ALA A 318 -13.32 -22.24 -39.76
C ALA A 318 -12.89 -22.92 -41.08
N GLN A 319 -12.17 -22.22 -41.95
CA GLN A 319 -11.67 -22.75 -43.22
C GLN A 319 -10.42 -23.64 -43.03
N GLU A 320 -9.47 -23.20 -42.21
CA GLU A 320 -8.18 -23.89 -42.04
C GLU A 320 -8.20 -24.95 -40.93
N PHE A 321 -9.10 -24.81 -39.94
CA PHE A 321 -9.24 -25.71 -38.81
C PHE A 321 -10.71 -26.16 -38.68
N PRO A 322 -11.21 -27.01 -39.60
CA PRO A 322 -12.65 -27.34 -39.69
C PRO A 322 -13.22 -28.01 -38.43
N ASP A 323 -12.37 -28.62 -37.61
CA ASP A 323 -12.77 -29.22 -36.32
C ASP A 323 -12.90 -28.19 -35.17
N THR A 324 -12.56 -26.93 -35.42
CA THR A 324 -12.67 -25.83 -34.43
C THR A 324 -13.98 -25.07 -34.63
N ALA A 325 -14.85 -25.08 -33.62
CA ALA A 325 -16.05 -24.24 -33.62
C ALA A 325 -15.71 -22.76 -33.39
N VAL A 326 -16.32 -21.84 -34.14
CA VAL A 326 -16.06 -20.39 -34.03
C VAL A 326 -17.29 -19.62 -33.52
N GLY A 327 -17.08 -18.50 -32.83
CA GLY A 327 -18.06 -17.41 -32.71
C GLY A 327 -19.08 -17.46 -31.57
N TYR A 328 -19.04 -18.41 -30.64
CA TYR A 328 -20.12 -18.53 -29.64
C TYR A 328 -19.61 -18.69 -28.19
N GLU A 329 -20.22 -17.98 -27.23
CA GLU A 329 -20.12 -18.33 -25.80
C GLU A 329 -21.23 -19.34 -25.41
N ASN A 330 -22.44 -19.18 -25.97
CA ASN A 330 -23.62 -20.04 -25.79
C ASN A 330 -24.61 -19.84 -26.96
N ASN A 331 -24.79 -20.82 -27.86
CA ASN A 331 -25.83 -20.93 -28.93
C ASN A 331 -26.75 -19.72 -29.17
N ARG A 332 -26.20 -18.54 -29.50
CA ARG A 332 -26.96 -17.43 -30.05
C ARG A 332 -26.51 -17.31 -31.50
N PRO A 333 -27.39 -17.50 -32.48
CA PRO A 333 -27.01 -17.34 -33.88
C PRO A 333 -26.57 -15.89 -34.14
N PHE A 334 -25.69 -15.73 -35.12
CA PHE A 334 -25.46 -14.45 -35.77
C PHE A 334 -26.76 -13.90 -36.37
#